data_AF-A0A1A8V735-F1
#
_entry.id   AF-A0A1A8V735-F1
#
_cell.length_a   1.000
_cell.length_b   1.000
_cell.length_c   1.000
_cell.angle_alpha   90.00
_cell.angle_beta   90.00
_cell.angle_gamma   90.00
#
_symmetry.space_group_name_H-M   'P 1'
#
loop_
_entity.id
_entity.type
_entity.pdbx_description
1 polymer ?
#
loop_
_entity_poly.entity_id
_entity_poly.type
_entity_poly.pdbx_seq_one_letter_code
_entity_poly.pdbx_strand_id
1 'polypeptide(L)'
;MADLVADLSATEEKLTAEIQGKPSKEDIEAQMKADKIKLALEKLKEAKVKKLVVKVLMNDGSSKTLMVDERQTVREVLDNLFEKTHCDANVDWSLCETNYELQLERTFEDHENMVEPLLAWTRDSENKVLFQERRDKFEVFKNPQNFYLWKKDKKTLKDMKDKDKELLIKENF
;
A
#
# COMPACT_ATOMS: atom_id res chain seq x y z
N MET A 1 58.22 31.44 -22.74
CA MET A 1 58.19 31.54 -21.26
C MET A 1 56.78 31.75 -20.74
N ALA A 2 55.91 32.57 -21.37
CA ALA A 2 54.54 32.77 -20.92
C ALA A 2 53.68 31.49 -20.90
N ASP A 3 53.83 30.62 -21.91
CA ASP A 3 53.02 29.38 -22.01
C ASP A 3 53.31 28.35 -20.90
N LEU A 4 54.57 28.22 -20.46
CA LEU A 4 54.91 27.30 -19.36
C LEU A 4 54.35 27.74 -18.00
N VAL A 5 54.14 29.05 -17.81
CA VAL A 5 53.61 29.58 -16.55
C VAL A 5 52.09 29.34 -16.47
N ALA A 6 51.39 29.43 -17.60
CA ALA A 6 49.96 29.14 -17.68
C ALA A 6 49.63 27.65 -17.45
N ASP A 7 50.48 26.74 -17.96
CA ASP A 7 50.31 25.30 -17.73
C ASP A 7 50.54 24.91 -16.27
N LEU A 8 51.51 25.55 -15.59
CA LEU A 8 51.71 25.32 -14.15
C LEU A 8 50.50 25.79 -13.33
N SER A 9 49.95 26.97 -13.62
CA SER A 9 48.80 27.49 -12.87
C SER A 9 47.54 26.64 -13.06
N ALA A 10 47.30 26.16 -14.28
CA ALA A 10 46.17 25.27 -14.56
C ALA A 10 46.34 23.90 -13.88
N THR A 11 47.58 23.43 -13.72
CA THR A 11 47.87 22.18 -13.00
C THR A 11 47.68 22.33 -11.50
N GLU A 12 48.04 23.49 -10.91
CA GLU A 12 47.82 23.80 -9.49
C GLU A 12 46.33 23.98 -9.14
N GLU A 13 45.54 24.64 -9.99
CA GLU A 13 44.07 24.75 -9.83
C GLU A 13 43.39 23.37 -9.87
N LYS A 14 43.85 22.48 -10.76
CA LYS A 14 43.31 21.12 -10.87
C LYS A 14 43.67 20.26 -9.65
N LEU A 15 44.88 20.40 -9.13
CA LEU A 15 45.35 19.69 -7.93
C LEU A 15 44.63 20.18 -6.66
N THR A 16 44.36 21.48 -6.55
CA THR A 16 43.63 22.06 -5.42
C THR A 16 42.15 21.65 -5.43
N ALA A 17 41.51 21.59 -6.60
CA ALA A 17 40.14 21.07 -6.75
C ALA A 17 40.03 19.57 -6.43
N GLU A 18 41.02 18.75 -6.80
CA GLU A 18 41.04 17.31 -6.47
C GLU A 18 41.27 17.02 -4.98
N ILE A 19 42.00 17.89 -4.27
CA ILE A 19 42.23 17.78 -2.82
C ILE A 19 41.00 18.26 -2.03
N GLN A 20 40.28 19.28 -2.53
CA GLN A 20 39.05 19.78 -1.89
C GLN A 20 37.81 18.87 -2.10
N GLY A 21 37.82 17.99 -3.11
CA GLY A 21 36.71 17.07 -3.39
C GLY A 21 36.73 15.75 -2.60
N LYS A 22 37.85 15.40 -1.95
CA LYS A 22 37.95 14.16 -1.16
C LYS A 22 37.54 14.42 0.28
N PRO A 23 36.53 13.71 0.81
CA PRO A 23 36.11 13.88 2.20
C PRO A 23 37.28 13.61 3.13
N SER A 24 37.49 14.50 4.10
CA SER A 24 38.56 14.36 5.08
C SER A 24 38.32 13.11 5.94
N LYS A 25 39.36 12.64 6.64
CA LYS A 25 39.19 11.52 7.59
C LYS A 25 38.14 11.83 8.66
N GLU A 26 38.03 13.09 9.07
CA GLU A 26 37.03 13.56 10.03
C GLU A 26 35.62 13.52 9.43
N ASP A 27 35.46 13.92 8.15
CA ASP A 27 34.17 13.83 7.45
C ASP A 27 33.71 12.38 7.27
N ILE A 28 34.63 11.47 6.95
CA ILE A 28 34.35 10.04 6.84
C ILE A 28 33.92 9.48 8.20
N GLU A 29 34.62 9.84 9.29
CA GLU A 29 34.28 9.37 10.63
C GLU A 29 32.93 9.94 11.11
N ALA A 30 32.66 11.22 10.83
CA ALA A 30 31.38 11.86 11.12
C ALA A 30 30.23 11.22 10.34
N GLN A 31 30.42 10.93 9.05
CA GLN A 31 29.44 10.24 8.22
C GLN A 31 29.16 8.82 8.74
N MET A 32 30.21 8.06 9.10
CA MET A 32 30.04 6.72 9.67
C MET A 32 29.29 6.75 11.02
N LYS A 33 29.52 7.76 11.86
CA LYS A 33 28.77 7.96 13.11
C LYS A 33 27.30 8.31 12.81
N ALA A 34 27.05 9.22 11.86
CA ALA A 34 25.71 9.59 11.44
C ALA A 34 24.92 8.40 10.89
N ASP A 35 25.53 7.56 10.05
CA ASP A 35 24.90 6.37 9.48
C ASP A 35 24.55 5.33 10.56
N LYS A 36 25.44 5.13 11.55
CA LYS A 36 25.16 4.27 12.71
C LYS A 36 23.99 4.79 13.54
N ILE A 37 23.91 6.10 13.76
CA ILE A 37 22.79 6.72 14.50
C ILE A 37 21.49 6.56 13.71
N LYS A 38 21.50 6.84 12.40
CA LYS A 38 20.33 6.67 11.52
C LYS A 38 19.81 5.23 11.56
N LEU A 39 20.70 4.24 11.42
CA LEU A 39 20.33 2.83 11.49
C LEU A 39 19.76 2.44 12.86
N ALA A 40 20.33 2.96 13.96
CA ALA A 40 19.80 2.71 15.29
C ALA A 40 18.39 3.31 15.48
N LEU A 41 18.17 4.52 14.96
CA LEU A 41 16.86 5.18 14.99
C LEU A 41 15.82 4.43 14.15
N GLU A 42 16.19 3.92 12.98
CA GLU A 42 15.32 3.09 12.14
C GLU A 42 14.94 1.78 12.84
N LYS A 43 15.90 1.09 13.48
CA LYS A 43 15.62 -0.12 14.27
C LYS A 43 14.70 0.16 15.46
N LEU A 44 14.88 1.28 16.15
CA LEU A 44 14.00 1.68 17.26
C LEU A 44 12.59 2.01 16.79
N LYS A 45 12.45 2.67 15.62
CA LYS A 45 11.15 2.91 15.00
C LYS A 45 10.47 1.59 14.62
N GLU A 46 11.23 0.66 14.05
CA GLU A 46 10.72 -0.63 13.61
C GLU A 46 10.30 -1.53 14.79
N ALA A 47 11.05 -1.50 15.89
CA ALA A 47 10.71 -2.25 17.11
C ALA A 47 9.41 -1.77 17.78
N LYS A 48 8.96 -0.54 17.50
CA LYS A 48 7.71 0.02 18.05
C LYS A 48 6.48 -0.28 17.20
N VAL A 49 6.66 -0.85 16.01
CA VAL A 49 5.55 -1.16 15.10
C VAL A 49 4.71 -2.27 15.72
N LYS A 50 3.43 -2.00 15.92
CA LYS A 50 2.47 -3.00 16.39
C LYS A 50 2.23 -4.03 15.30
N LYS A 51 2.24 -5.32 15.69
CA LYS A 51 1.95 -6.45 14.83
C LYS A 51 0.79 -7.25 15.41
N LEU A 52 -0.13 -7.64 14.55
CA LEU A 52 -1.27 -8.49 14.87
C LEU A 52 -1.18 -9.79 14.09
N VAL A 53 -1.54 -10.89 14.74
CA VAL A 53 -1.70 -12.18 14.07
C VAL A 53 -3.17 -12.28 13.68
N VAL A 54 -3.45 -12.18 12.39
CA VAL A 54 -4.81 -12.20 11.83
C VAL A 54 -5.10 -13.56 11.23
N LYS A 55 -6.19 -14.19 11.68
CA LYS A 55 -6.72 -15.42 11.07
C LYS A 55 -7.76 -15.04 10.02
N VAL A 56 -7.49 -15.38 8.77
CA VAL A 56 -8.35 -15.14 7.61
C VAL A 56 -9.02 -16.45 7.22
N LEU A 57 -10.34 -16.47 7.18
CA LEU A 57 -11.16 -17.62 6.74
C LEU A 57 -11.35 -17.60 5.23
N MET A 58 -11.28 -18.77 4.62
CA MET A 58 -11.42 -18.99 3.18
C MET A 58 -12.80 -19.54 2.84
N ASN A 59 -13.19 -19.42 1.56
CA ASN A 59 -14.46 -19.96 1.05
C ASN A 59 -14.62 -21.48 1.19
N ASP A 60 -13.51 -22.23 1.23
CA ASP A 60 -13.52 -23.68 1.43
C ASP A 60 -13.60 -24.10 2.91
N GLY A 61 -13.76 -23.13 3.82
CA GLY A 61 -13.79 -23.34 5.27
C GLY A 61 -12.40 -23.48 5.91
N SER A 62 -11.32 -23.47 5.13
CA SER A 62 -9.96 -23.42 5.65
C SER A 62 -9.62 -22.02 6.19
N SER A 63 -8.43 -21.86 6.76
CA SER A 63 -7.93 -20.56 7.22
C SER A 63 -6.45 -20.39 6.95
N LYS A 64 -6.02 -19.15 6.70
CA LYS A 64 -4.61 -18.75 6.73
C LYS A 64 -4.38 -17.75 7.85
N THR A 65 -3.26 -17.87 8.52
CA THR A 65 -2.83 -16.95 9.57
C THR A 65 -1.72 -16.07 9.02
N LEU A 66 -1.89 -14.75 9.13
CA LEU A 66 -0.94 -13.75 8.66
C LEU A 66 -0.46 -12.89 9.82
N MET A 67 0.81 -12.50 9.78
CA MET A 67 1.31 -11.43 10.63
C MET A 67 1.15 -10.12 9.85
N VAL A 68 0.35 -9.21 10.38
CA VAL A 68 0.04 -7.92 9.77
C VAL A 68 0.48 -6.82 10.71
N ASP A 69 1.14 -5.79 10.20
CA ASP A 69 1.55 -4.64 11.01
C ASP A 69 0.67 -3.41 10.80
N GLU A 70 0.75 -2.45 11.73
CA GLU A 70 -0.11 -1.26 11.76
C GLU A 70 0.13 -0.27 10.60
N ARG A 71 1.03 -0.55 9.67
CA ARG A 71 1.24 0.26 8.46
C ARG A 71 0.56 -0.34 7.23
N GLN A 72 0.17 -1.62 7.30
CA GLN A 72 -0.32 -2.32 6.13
C GLN A 72 -1.78 -1.98 5.83
N THR A 73 -2.02 -1.72 4.55
CA THR A 73 -3.35 -1.57 3.97
C THR A 73 -3.98 -2.92 3.66
N VAL A 74 -5.31 -2.92 3.50
CA VAL A 74 -6.07 -4.09 3.05
C VAL A 74 -5.57 -4.59 1.69
N ARG A 75 -5.18 -3.69 0.77
CA ARG A 75 -4.56 -4.03 -0.52
C ARG A 75 -3.31 -4.88 -0.37
N GLU A 76 -2.38 -4.46 0.49
CA GLU A 76 -1.13 -5.20 0.71
C GLU A 76 -1.38 -6.58 1.34
N VAL A 77 -2.39 -6.69 2.20
CA VAL A 77 -2.79 -7.97 2.79
C VAL A 77 -3.46 -8.88 1.75
N LEU A 78 -4.28 -8.32 0.84
CA LEU A 78 -4.84 -9.06 -0.30
C LEU A 78 -3.75 -9.57 -1.24
N ASP A 79 -2.73 -8.76 -1.57
CA ASP A 79 -1.60 -9.19 -2.40
C ASP A 79 -0.86 -10.38 -1.78
N ASN A 80 -0.62 -10.34 -0.47
CA ASN A 80 -0.03 -11.45 0.27
C ASN A 80 -0.91 -12.73 0.21
N LEU A 81 -2.23 -12.57 0.28
CA LEU A 81 -3.16 -13.69 0.16
C LEU A 81 -3.19 -14.26 -1.25
N PHE A 82 -3.07 -13.43 -2.29
CA PHE A 82 -2.98 -13.89 -3.68
C PHE A 82 -1.76 -14.79 -3.88
N GLU A 83 -0.59 -14.36 -3.38
CA GLU A 83 0.63 -15.17 -3.43
C GLU A 83 0.47 -16.52 -2.70
N LYS A 84 -0.21 -16.52 -1.55
CA LYS A 84 -0.38 -17.72 -0.71
C LYS A 84 -1.52 -18.65 -1.14
N THR A 85 -2.50 -18.16 -1.89
CA THR A 85 -3.68 -18.93 -2.32
C THR A 85 -3.58 -19.38 -3.77
N HIS A 86 -2.79 -18.69 -4.60
CA HIS A 86 -2.74 -18.89 -6.05
C HIS A 86 -4.10 -18.73 -6.73
N CYS A 87 -4.97 -17.86 -6.21
CA CYS A 87 -6.19 -17.46 -6.91
C CYS A 87 -5.88 -16.61 -8.15
N ASP A 88 -6.89 -16.34 -8.97
CA ASP A 88 -6.79 -15.57 -10.21
C ASP A 88 -6.54 -14.06 -10.01
N ALA A 89 -6.57 -13.58 -8.76
CA ALA A 89 -6.34 -12.19 -8.38
C ALA A 89 -7.27 -11.20 -9.12
N ASN A 90 -8.49 -11.64 -9.45
CA ASN A 90 -9.52 -10.77 -10.02
C ASN A 90 -9.91 -9.63 -9.04
N VAL A 91 -10.51 -8.57 -9.57
CA VAL A 91 -10.84 -7.35 -8.82
C VAL A 91 -11.92 -7.55 -7.76
N ASP A 92 -12.67 -8.66 -7.81
CA ASP A 92 -13.75 -8.92 -6.87
C ASP A 92 -13.23 -9.53 -5.56
N TRP A 93 -12.01 -10.09 -5.54
CA TRP A 93 -11.41 -10.58 -4.30
C TRP A 93 -11.27 -9.48 -3.27
N SER A 94 -11.82 -9.76 -2.08
CA SER A 94 -11.94 -8.79 -1.01
C SER A 94 -11.71 -9.42 0.36
N LEU A 95 -11.30 -8.58 1.31
CA LEU A 95 -11.41 -8.91 2.72
C LEU A 95 -12.72 -8.36 3.27
N CYS A 96 -13.43 -9.17 4.05
CA CYS A 96 -14.64 -8.77 4.74
C CYS A 96 -14.47 -9.00 6.24
N GLU A 97 -15.11 -8.17 7.06
CA GLU A 97 -15.31 -8.46 8.47
C GLU A 97 -16.77 -8.78 8.78
N THR A 98 -16.97 -9.73 9.68
CA THR A 98 -18.28 -9.97 10.28
C THR A 98 -18.39 -9.25 11.61
N ASN A 99 -19.54 -8.67 11.90
CA ASN A 99 -19.95 -8.35 13.26
C ASN A 99 -20.91 -9.44 13.75
N TYR A 100 -20.41 -10.37 14.57
CA TYR A 100 -21.17 -11.56 14.96
C TYR A 100 -22.42 -11.20 15.77
N GLU A 101 -22.28 -10.30 16.75
CA GLU A 101 -23.38 -9.87 17.61
C GLU A 101 -24.52 -9.20 16.84
N LEU A 102 -24.17 -8.39 15.82
CA LEU A 102 -25.14 -7.69 14.99
C LEU A 102 -25.60 -8.50 13.76
N GLN A 103 -24.99 -9.67 13.51
CA GLN A 103 -25.21 -10.47 12.30
C GLN A 103 -25.00 -9.68 11.01
N LEU A 104 -24.00 -8.80 11.00
CA LEU A 104 -23.65 -7.98 9.85
C LEU A 104 -22.32 -8.43 9.25
N GLU A 105 -22.13 -8.10 7.98
CA GLU A 105 -20.87 -8.24 7.28
C GLU A 105 -20.59 -6.95 6.50
N ARG A 106 -19.34 -6.48 6.53
CA ARG A 106 -18.89 -5.41 5.64
C ARG A 106 -17.65 -5.83 4.87
N THR A 107 -17.53 -5.30 3.67
CA THR A 107 -16.31 -5.38 2.87
C THR A 107 -15.37 -4.26 3.29
N PHE A 108 -14.09 -4.56 3.47
CA PHE A 108 -13.06 -3.54 3.63
C PHE A 108 -12.73 -2.88 2.29
N GLU A 109 -12.51 -1.57 2.29
CA GLU A 109 -11.93 -0.86 1.17
C GLU A 109 -10.41 -1.10 1.12
N ASP A 110 -9.86 -1.17 -0.10
CA ASP A 110 -8.46 -1.55 -0.32
C ASP A 110 -7.44 -0.61 0.35
N HIS A 111 -7.83 0.65 0.56
CA HIS A 111 -6.99 1.68 1.17
C HIS A 111 -7.07 1.71 2.70
N GLU A 112 -7.99 0.98 3.33
CA GLU A 112 -8.11 0.96 4.79
C GLU A 112 -6.89 0.31 5.43
N ASN A 113 -6.52 0.79 6.62
CA ASN A 113 -5.52 0.12 7.44
C ASN A 113 -6.09 -1.20 7.98
N MET A 114 -5.36 -2.30 7.86
CA MET A 114 -5.88 -3.61 8.28
C MET A 114 -5.96 -3.76 9.80
N VAL A 115 -5.06 -3.14 10.56
CA VAL A 115 -4.93 -3.37 12.01
C VAL A 115 -5.91 -2.50 12.80
N GLU A 116 -6.10 -1.25 12.40
CA GLU A 116 -6.96 -0.28 13.10
C GLU A 116 -8.39 -0.81 13.43
N PRO A 117 -9.18 -1.33 12.48
CA PRO A 117 -10.53 -1.83 12.76
C PRO A 117 -10.52 -3.06 13.68
N LEU A 118 -9.52 -3.93 13.55
CA LEU A 118 -9.40 -5.15 14.36
C LEU A 118 -9.06 -4.85 15.82
N LEU A 119 -8.40 -3.73 16.11
CA LEU A 119 -8.11 -3.31 17.49
C LEU A 119 -9.37 -2.85 18.24
N ALA A 120 -10.45 -2.52 17.52
CA ALA A 120 -11.73 -2.17 18.12
C ALA A 120 -12.52 -3.40 18.59
N TRP A 121 -12.13 -4.61 18.19
CA TRP A 121 -12.79 -5.84 18.59
C TRP A 121 -12.50 -6.16 20.07
N THR A 122 -13.50 -6.71 20.77
CA THR A 122 -13.32 -7.21 22.13
C THR A 122 -12.43 -8.46 22.13
N ARG A 123 -11.83 -8.79 23.28
CA ARG A 123 -10.94 -9.95 23.40
C ARG A 123 -11.63 -11.29 23.16
N ASP A 124 -12.93 -11.33 23.44
CA ASP A 124 -13.83 -12.47 23.28
C ASP A 124 -14.67 -12.38 21.99
N SER A 125 -14.32 -11.47 21.08
CA SER A 125 -15.04 -11.27 19.83
C SER A 125 -15.07 -12.55 18.98
N GLU A 126 -16.27 -12.87 18.49
CA GLU A 126 -16.52 -13.91 17.50
C GLU A 126 -16.47 -13.38 16.05
N ASN A 127 -16.09 -12.11 15.88
CA ASN A 127 -15.90 -11.51 14.57
C ASN A 127 -14.82 -12.26 13.77
N LYS A 128 -14.98 -12.26 12.45
CA LYS A 128 -14.17 -13.01 11.52
C LYS A 128 -13.69 -12.11 10.41
N VAL A 129 -12.46 -12.33 9.97
CA VAL A 129 -11.96 -11.81 8.70
C VAL A 129 -12.15 -12.91 7.65
N LEU A 130 -12.83 -12.58 6.55
CA LEU A 130 -13.14 -13.48 5.45
C LEU A 130 -12.39 -13.04 4.20
N PHE A 131 -11.90 -14.00 3.42
CA PHE A 131 -11.32 -13.78 2.08
C PHE A 131 -12.22 -14.40 1.02
N GLN A 132 -12.91 -13.56 0.27
CA GLN A 132 -13.99 -13.96 -0.64
C GLN A 132 -14.21 -12.93 -1.76
N GLU A 133 -14.88 -13.36 -2.84
CA GLU A 133 -15.27 -12.46 -3.93
C GLU A 133 -16.50 -11.61 -3.56
N ARG A 134 -16.42 -10.30 -3.81
CA ARG A 134 -17.46 -9.30 -3.59
C ARG A 134 -17.66 -8.46 -4.85
N ARG A 135 -18.51 -8.97 -5.75
CA ARG A 135 -18.79 -8.33 -7.06
C ARG A 135 -19.39 -6.92 -6.93
N ASP A 136 -20.03 -6.66 -5.80
CA ASP A 136 -20.68 -5.40 -5.46
C ASP A 136 -19.69 -4.26 -5.13
N LYS A 137 -18.49 -4.59 -4.63
CA LYS A 137 -17.50 -3.60 -4.15
C LYS A 137 -17.17 -2.53 -5.18
N PHE A 138 -16.89 -2.96 -6.42
CA PHE A 138 -16.52 -2.06 -7.52
C PHE A 138 -17.61 -1.93 -8.58
N GLU A 139 -18.85 -2.28 -8.26
CA GLU A 139 -19.96 -2.32 -9.22
C GLU A 139 -20.26 -0.94 -9.82
N VAL A 140 -20.06 0.14 -9.04
CA VAL A 140 -20.19 1.52 -9.54
C VAL A 140 -19.18 1.83 -10.65
N PHE A 141 -17.97 1.25 -10.60
CA PHE A 141 -16.95 1.46 -11.63
C PHE A 141 -17.21 0.62 -12.89
N LYS A 142 -17.84 -0.55 -12.74
CA LYS A 142 -18.23 -1.43 -13.86
C LYS A 142 -19.46 -0.93 -14.59
N ASN A 143 -20.45 -0.46 -13.84
CA ASN A 143 -21.76 -0.05 -14.34
C ASN A 143 -22.25 1.27 -13.72
N PRO A 144 -21.51 2.39 -13.89
CA PRO A 144 -21.82 3.68 -13.25
C PRO A 144 -23.21 4.20 -13.59
N GLN A 145 -23.73 3.87 -14.77
CA GLN A 145 -25.05 4.28 -15.22
C GLN A 145 -26.18 3.72 -14.34
N ASN A 146 -25.97 2.58 -13.69
CA ASN A 146 -26.95 2.01 -12.77
C ASN A 146 -27.08 2.84 -11.47
N PHE A 147 -26.06 3.65 -11.16
CA PHE A 147 -26.00 4.46 -9.93
C PHE A 147 -26.34 5.92 -10.23
N TYR A 148 -25.68 6.53 -11.22
CA TYR A 148 -25.83 7.96 -11.51
C TYR A 148 -27.02 8.28 -12.44
N LEU A 149 -27.45 7.31 -13.25
CA LEU A 149 -28.57 7.47 -14.19
C LEU A 149 -29.75 6.56 -13.86
N TRP A 150 -29.90 6.17 -12.59
CA TRP A 150 -30.89 5.18 -12.12
C TRP A 150 -32.35 5.48 -12.49
N LYS A 151 -32.68 6.72 -12.86
CA LYS A 151 -34.02 7.14 -13.32
C LYS A 151 -34.29 6.86 -14.81
N LYS A 152 -33.26 6.54 -15.61
CA LYS A 152 -33.41 6.19 -17.04
C LYS A 152 -33.96 4.77 -17.19
N ASP A 153 -34.55 4.50 -18.35
CA ASP A 153 -35.07 3.17 -18.64
C ASP A 153 -33.94 2.12 -18.72
N LYS A 154 -34.27 0.88 -18.32
CA LYS A 154 -33.29 -0.22 -18.26
C LYS A 154 -32.66 -0.57 -19.61
N LYS A 155 -33.35 -0.31 -20.74
CA LYS A 155 -32.81 -0.60 -22.07
C LYS A 155 -31.68 0.37 -22.39
N THR A 156 -31.93 1.67 -22.18
CA THR A 156 -30.94 2.72 -22.35
C THR A 156 -29.73 2.55 -21.44
N LEU A 157 -29.92 2.09 -20.20
CA LEU A 157 -28.80 1.80 -19.28
C LEU A 157 -27.95 0.59 -19.71
N LYS A 158 -28.55 -0.42 -20.34
CA LYS A 158 -27.82 -1.60 -20.85
C LYS A 158 -27.00 -1.30 -22.08
N ASP A 159 -27.48 -0.39 -22.94
CA ASP A 159 -26.85 -0.08 -24.22
C ASP A 159 -25.78 1.04 -24.12
N MET A 160 -25.43 1.49 -22.91
CA MET A 160 -24.40 2.52 -22.71
C MET A 160 -23.01 2.02 -23.12
N LYS A 161 -22.32 2.79 -23.96
CA LYS A 161 -20.98 2.47 -24.46
C LYS A 161 -19.92 2.70 -23.38
N ASP A 162 -18.81 1.97 -23.45
CA ASP A 162 -17.74 2.07 -22.45
C ASP A 162 -17.13 3.48 -22.35
N LYS A 163 -17.01 4.20 -23.46
CA LYS A 163 -16.57 5.61 -23.45
C LYS A 163 -17.49 6.51 -22.62
N ASP A 164 -18.80 6.27 -22.68
CA ASP A 164 -19.77 7.06 -21.92
C ASP A 164 -19.72 6.68 -20.43
N LYS A 165 -19.47 5.40 -20.12
CA LYS A 165 -19.22 4.94 -18.73
C LYS A 165 -17.95 5.58 -18.15
N GLU A 166 -16.86 5.61 -18.91
CA GLU A 166 -15.60 6.25 -18.50
C GLU A 166 -15.78 7.74 -18.22
N LEU A 167 -16.52 8.45 -19.09
CA LEU A 167 -16.86 9.86 -18.87
C LEU A 167 -17.66 10.04 -17.58
N LEU A 168 -18.68 9.20 -17.36
CA LEU A 168 -19.51 9.26 -16.16
C LEU A 168 -18.69 9.01 -14.89
N ILE A 169 -17.68 8.14 -14.91
CA ILE A 169 -16.76 7.98 -13.78
C ILE A 169 -15.90 9.24 -13.57
N LYS A 170 -15.26 9.76 -14.62
CA LYS A 170 -14.39 10.95 -14.53
C LYS A 170 -15.11 12.21 -14.06
N GLU A 171 -16.42 12.31 -14.30
CA GLU A 171 -17.23 13.44 -13.83
C GLU A 171 -17.58 13.34 -12.34
N ASN A 172 -17.50 12.14 -11.74
CA ASN A 172 -17.95 11.87 -10.37
C ASN A 172 -16.82 11.49 -9.39
N PHE A 173 -15.61 11.22 -9.87
CA PHE A 173 -14.40 10.90 -9.08
C PHE A 173 -13.20 11.67 -9.60
#